data_AF-A0A972PLN1-F1
#
_entry.id   AF-A0A972PLN1-F1
#
_cell.length_a   1.000
_cell.length_b   1.000
_cell.length_c   1.000
_cell.angle_alpha   90.00
_cell.angle_beta   90.00
_cell.angle_gamma   90.00
#
_symmetry.space_group_name_H-M   'P 1'
#
loop_
_entity.id
_entity.type
_entity.pdbx_description
1 polymer ?
#
loop_
_entity_poly.entity_id
_entity_poly.type
_entity_poly.pdbx_seq_one_letter_code
_entity_poly.pdbx_strand_id
1 'polypeptide(L)'
;MNIKDDKIHRIKIIKGHVEAIERMIAEDAYCIDIVHQSQAVQKALKKLDAVIMENHIKSCVVEQAREGNFQKIVDELLGIYSYK
;
A
#
# COMPACT_ATOMS: atom_id res chain seq x y z
N MET A 1 -7.79 -3.81 -17.59
CA MET A 1 -7.75 -2.66 -16.66
C MET A 1 -6.31 -2.16 -16.61
N ASN A 2 -6.06 -0.86 -16.76
CA ASN A 2 -4.69 -0.33 -16.68
C ASN A 2 -4.21 -0.37 -15.21
N ILE A 3 -2.92 -0.54 -14.99
CA ILE A 3 -2.24 -0.55 -13.68
C ILE A 3 -2.61 0.68 -12.83
N LYS A 4 -2.75 1.85 -13.46
CA LYS A 4 -3.23 3.06 -12.78
C LYS A 4 -4.64 2.86 -12.21
N ASP A 5 -5.54 2.29 -13.00
CA ASP A 5 -6.92 2.06 -12.59
C ASP A 5 -7.00 1.01 -11.47
N ASP A 6 -6.17 -0.05 -11.53
CA ASP A 6 -6.12 -1.10 -10.48
C ASP A 6 -5.73 -0.51 -9.12
N LYS A 7 -4.68 0.33 -9.07
CA LYS A 7 -4.26 1.01 -7.83
C LYS A 7 -5.37 1.92 -7.28
N ILE A 8 -6.03 2.69 -8.16
CA ILE A 8 -7.15 3.56 -7.78
C ILE A 8 -8.35 2.75 -7.28
N HIS A 9 -8.62 1.61 -7.88
CA HIS A 9 -9.70 0.73 -7.42
C HIS A 9 -9.40 0.15 -6.03
N ARG A 10 -8.17 -0.33 -5.79
CA ARG A 10 -7.75 -0.83 -4.48
C ARG A 10 -7.84 0.23 -3.38
N ILE A 11 -7.35 1.46 -3.64
CA ILE A 11 -7.42 2.52 -2.63
C ILE A 11 -8.86 2.93 -2.32
N LYS A 12 -9.76 2.90 -3.32
CA LYS A 12 -11.21 3.14 -3.09
C LYS A 12 -11.82 2.09 -2.16
N ILE A 13 -11.45 0.82 -2.32
CA ILE A 13 -11.89 -0.25 -1.42
C ILE A 13 -11.36 0.02 0.00
N ILE A 14 -10.05 0.28 0.14
CA ILE A 14 -9.41 0.57 1.43
C ILE A 14 -10.11 1.75 2.12
N LYS A 15 -10.41 2.82 1.39
CA LYS A 15 -11.16 3.98 1.90
C LYS A 15 -12.52 3.55 2.49
N GLY A 16 -13.29 2.73 1.78
CA GLY A 16 -14.57 2.23 2.28
C GLY A 16 -14.44 1.39 3.57
N HIS A 17 -13.35 0.63 3.73
CA HIS A 17 -13.07 -0.08 4.98
C HIS A 17 -12.73 0.88 6.13
N VAL A 18 -11.98 1.95 5.87
CA VAL A 18 -11.68 2.99 6.89
C VAL A 18 -12.95 3.72 7.32
N GLU A 19 -13.80 4.12 6.37
CA GLU A 19 -15.11 4.72 6.66
C GLU A 19 -16.02 3.77 7.47
N ALA A 20 -15.92 2.46 7.24
CA ALA A 20 -16.64 1.47 8.04
C ALA A 20 -16.12 1.42 9.49
N ILE A 21 -14.81 1.47 9.71
CA ILE A 21 -14.22 1.54 11.06
C ILE A 21 -14.70 2.78 11.80
N GLU A 22 -14.72 3.93 11.14
CA GLU A 22 -15.22 5.19 11.71
C GLU A 22 -16.68 5.04 12.20
N ARG A 23 -17.56 4.47 11.37
CA ARG A 23 -18.95 4.19 11.77
C ARG A 23 -19.04 3.21 12.93
N MET A 24 -18.28 2.11 12.90
CA MET A 24 -18.26 1.12 13.97
C MET A 24 -17.86 1.74 15.32
N ILE A 25 -16.91 2.68 15.32
CA ILE A 25 -16.52 3.42 16.52
C ILE A 25 -17.66 4.33 16.98
N ALA A 26 -18.28 5.08 16.06
CA ALA A 26 -19.38 5.99 16.37
C ALA A 26 -20.64 5.27 16.91
N GLU A 27 -20.82 4.00 16.55
CA GLU A 27 -21.94 3.15 16.96
C GLU A 27 -21.61 2.26 18.18
N ASP A 28 -20.48 2.49 18.85
CA ASP A 28 -20.00 1.68 20.00
C ASP A 28 -19.96 0.16 19.70
N ALA A 29 -19.56 -0.21 18.49
CA ALA A 29 -19.46 -1.60 18.06
C ALA A 29 -18.40 -2.38 18.88
N TYR A 30 -18.53 -3.71 18.88
CA TYR A 30 -17.63 -4.59 19.63
C TYR A 30 -16.16 -4.41 19.22
N CYS A 31 -15.30 -4.17 20.21
CA CYS A 31 -13.92 -3.76 19.98
C CYS A 31 -13.11 -4.74 19.12
N ILE A 32 -13.35 -6.05 19.27
CA ILE A 32 -12.62 -7.07 18.50
C ILE A 32 -13.00 -7.03 17.02
N ASP A 33 -14.25 -6.68 16.68
CA ASP A 33 -14.67 -6.56 15.28
C ASP A 33 -14.03 -5.34 14.62
N ILE A 34 -13.90 -4.23 15.36
CA ILE A 34 -13.15 -3.04 14.92
C ILE A 34 -11.68 -3.42 14.66
N VAL A 35 -11.06 -4.19 15.55
CA VAL A 35 -9.68 -4.67 15.37
C VAL A 35 -9.55 -5.56 14.14
N HIS A 36 -10.47 -6.49 13.91
CA HIS A 36 -10.46 -7.32 12.70
C HIS A 36 -10.58 -6.48 11.43
N GLN A 37 -11.46 -5.48 11.43
CA GLN A 37 -11.62 -4.57 10.30
C GLN A 37 -10.37 -3.73 10.04
N SER A 38 -9.73 -3.23 11.11
CA SER A 38 -8.44 -2.53 11.04
C SER A 38 -7.34 -3.42 10.46
N GLN A 39 -7.26 -4.69 10.89
CA GLN A 39 -6.31 -5.65 10.31
C GLN A 39 -6.59 -5.93 8.82
N ALA A 40 -7.85 -5.90 8.39
CA ALA A 40 -8.19 -6.02 6.97
C ALA A 40 -7.67 -4.81 6.16
N VAL A 41 -7.79 -3.60 6.70
CA VAL A 41 -7.20 -2.38 6.10
C VAL A 41 -5.68 -2.52 5.97
N GLN A 42 -4.99 -2.93 7.03
CA GLN A 42 -3.52 -3.12 7.01
C GLN A 42 -3.08 -4.14 5.95
N LYS A 43 -3.78 -5.28 5.85
CA LYS A 43 -3.50 -6.30 4.82
C LYS A 43 -3.72 -5.76 3.40
N ALA A 44 -4.78 -4.97 3.21
CA ALA A 44 -5.10 -4.37 1.91
C ALA A 44 -4.06 -3.31 1.50
N LEU A 45 -3.60 -2.47 2.45
CA LEU A 45 -2.50 -1.52 2.23
C LEU A 45 -1.20 -2.24 1.84
N LYS A 46 -0.80 -3.26 2.60
CA LYS A 46 0.39 -4.07 2.27
C LYS A 46 0.34 -4.66 0.86
N LYS A 47 -0.84 -5.09 0.40
CA LYS A 47 -1.04 -5.58 -0.96
C LYS A 47 -0.94 -4.47 -2.01
N LEU A 48 -1.46 -3.27 -1.72
CA LEU A 48 -1.31 -2.12 -2.59
C LEU A 48 0.16 -1.70 -2.72
N ASP A 49 0.89 -1.67 -1.61
CA ASP A 49 2.33 -1.34 -1.59
C ASP A 49 3.13 -2.30 -2.47
N ALA A 50 2.86 -3.61 -2.36
CA ALA A 50 3.49 -4.62 -3.21
C ALA A 50 3.26 -4.36 -4.70
N VAL A 51 2.03 -4.00 -5.09
CA VAL A 51 1.70 -3.65 -6.50
C VAL A 51 2.42 -2.38 -6.92
N ILE A 52 2.50 -1.36 -6.08
CA ILE A 52 3.22 -0.12 -6.38
C ILE A 52 4.71 -0.40 -6.58
N MET A 53 5.31 -1.18 -5.68
CA MET A 53 6.73 -1.54 -5.73
C MET A 53 7.07 -2.41 -6.94
N GLU A 54 6.25 -3.40 -7.27
CA GLU A 54 6.44 -4.21 -8.47
C GLU A 54 6.50 -3.33 -9.72
N ASN A 55 5.61 -2.34 -9.82
CA ASN A 55 5.60 -1.41 -10.94
C ASN A 55 6.83 -0.50 -10.96
N HIS A 56 7.24 0.03 -9.81
CA HIS A 56 8.44 0.86 -9.69
C HIS A 56 9.70 0.09 -10.11
N ILE A 57 9.82 -1.18 -9.68
CA ILE A 57 10.94 -2.05 -10.05
C ILE A 57 10.94 -2.31 -11.55
N LYS A 58 9.79 -2.60 -12.15
CA LYS A 58 9.68 -2.91 -13.59
C LYS A 58 9.92 -1.72 -14.52
N SER A 59 9.80 -0.48 -14.04
CA SER A 59 9.99 0.73 -14.85
C SER A 59 11.16 1.58 -14.36
N CYS A 60 10.98 2.33 -13.28
CA CYS A 60 11.93 3.31 -12.78
C CYS A 60 13.29 2.71 -12.45
N VAL A 61 13.31 1.56 -11.77
CA VAL A 61 14.56 0.88 -11.40
C VAL A 61 15.30 0.35 -12.62
N VAL A 62 14.59 -0.25 -13.59
CA VAL A 62 15.21 -0.76 -14.82
C VAL A 62 15.88 0.37 -15.61
N GLU A 63 15.23 1.53 -15.73
CA GLU A 63 15.82 2.68 -16.43
C GLU A 63 17.02 3.26 -15.64
N GLN A 64 16.87 3.49 -14.34
CA GLN A 64 17.99 3.99 -13.51
C GLN A 64 19.20 3.05 -13.50
N ALA A 65 18.97 1.73 -13.54
CA ALA A 65 20.03 0.74 -13.62
C ALA A 65 20.81 0.83 -14.94
N ARG A 66 20.13 1.10 -16.06
CA ARG A 66 20.79 1.33 -17.37
C ARG A 66 21.65 2.60 -17.37
N GLU A 67 21.26 3.60 -16.58
CA GLU A 67 22.00 4.85 -16.40
C GLU A 67 23.17 4.72 -15.40
N GLY A 68 23.38 3.55 -14.79
CA GLY A 68 24.45 3.32 -13.82
C GLY A 68 24.18 3.83 -12.40
N ASN A 69 22.93 4.23 -12.10
CA ASN A 69 22.53 4.86 -10.83
C ASN A 69 22.28 3.83 -9.70
N PHE A 70 23.08 2.77 -9.61
CA PHE A 70 22.81 1.64 -8.72
C PHE A 70 22.75 1.99 -7.23
N GLN A 71 23.64 2.87 -6.75
CA GLN A 71 23.67 3.24 -5.33
C GLN A 71 22.37 3.92 -4.90
N LYS A 72 21.85 4.83 -5.73
CA LYS A 72 20.60 5.54 -5.47
C LYS A 72 19.41 4.60 -5.39
N ILE A 73 19.36 3.60 -6.28
CA ILE A 73 18.32 2.56 -6.27
C ILE A 73 18.37 1.77 -4.95
N VAL A 74 19.55 1.35 -4.51
CA VAL A 74 19.73 0.59 -3.26
C VAL A 74 19.28 1.42 -2.07
N ASP A 75 19.71 2.68 -1.99
CA ASP A 75 19.35 3.58 -0.88
C ASP A 75 17.83 3.83 -0.84
N GLU A 76 17.20 4.04 -1.99
CA GLU A 76 15.74 4.21 -2.13
C GLU A 76 14.97 2.98 -1.63
N LEU A 77 15.34 1.78 -2.12
CA LEU A 77 14.66 0.54 -1.74
C LEU A 77 14.86 0.19 -0.27
N LEU A 78 16.07 0.37 0.28
CA LEU A 78 16.33 0.15 1.70
C LEU A 78 15.55 1.14 2.58
N GLY A 79 15.38 2.38 2.14
CA GLY A 79 14.61 3.40 2.86
C GLY A 79 13.15 2.99 3.12
N ILE A 80 12.53 2.30 2.17
CA ILE A 80 11.13 1.85 2.27
C ILE A 80 10.97 0.76 3.34
N TYR A 81 11.93 -0.16 3.48
CA TYR A 81 11.88 -1.25 4.45
C TYR A 81 12.44 -0.89 5.83
N SER A 82 13.02 0.32 5.98
CA SER A 82 13.63 0.77 7.24
C SER A 82 12.68 1.52 8.17
N TYR A 83 11.45 1.80 7.74
CA TYR A 83 10.41 2.35 8.62
C TYR A 83 9.81 1.20 9.45
N LYS A 84 10.22 1.13 10.72
CA LYS A 84 9.66 0.22 11.73
C LYS A 84 8.18 0.49 11.98
#